data_AF-A0A6B3HYL0-F1
#
_entry.id   AF-A0A6B3HYL0-F1
#
_cell.length_a   1.000
_cell.length_b   1.000
_cell.length_c   1.000
_cell.angle_alpha   90.00
_cell.angle_beta   90.00
_cell.angle_gamma   90.00
#
_symmetry.space_group_name_H-M   'P 1'
#
loop_
_entity.id
_entity.type
_entity.pdbx_description
1 polymer ?
#
loop_
_entity_poly.entity_id
_entity_poly.type
_entity_poly.pdbx_seq_one_letter_code
_entity_poly.pdbx_strand_id
1 'polypeptide(L)' 'MATPEAEHFAALLKELKDRSGRSYGVLAGRLHVSTSTLHRYCNGDAVPNEYAPVERFARLCG' A
#
# COMPACT_ATOMS: atom_id res chain seq x y z
N MET A 1 -3.39 11.95 13.78
CA MET A 1 -3.68 10.67 14.44
C MET A 1 -4.20 9.76 13.34
N ALA A 2 -3.47 8.70 12.99
CA ALA A 2 -3.97 7.70 12.06
C ALA A 2 -5.23 7.09 12.68
N THR A 3 -6.27 6.86 11.88
CA THR A 3 -7.48 6.22 12.39
C THR A 3 -7.23 4.70 12.48
N PRO A 4 -7.88 3.97 13.40
CA PRO A 4 -7.69 2.52 13.53
C PRO A 4 -7.99 1.75 12.23
N GLU A 5 -8.83 2.31 11.35
CA GLU A 5 -9.10 1.78 10.02
C GLU A 5 -7.91 1.93 9.08
N ALA A 6 -7.20 3.06 9.15
CA ALA A 6 -5.98 3.30 8.37
C ALA A 6 -4.87 2.34 8.79
N GLU A 7 -4.73 2.07 10.09
CA GLU A 7 -3.76 1.09 10.62
C GLU A 7 -4.11 -0.34 10.20
N HIS A 8 -5.39 -0.74 10.24
CA HIS A 8 -5.83 -2.03 9.73
C HIS A 8 -5.58 -2.17 8.23
N PHE A 9 -5.91 -1.14 7.45
CA PHE A 9 -5.68 -1.12 6.01
C PHE A 9 -4.19 -1.24 5.69
N ALA A 10 -3.35 -0.52 6.43
CA ALA A 10 -1.90 -0.59 6.33
C ALA A 10 -1.35 -2.00 6.61
N ALA A 11 -1.86 -2.67 7.65
CA ALA A 11 -1.50 -4.05 7.97
C ALA A 11 -1.87 -5.01 6.83
N LEU A 12 -3.07 -4.89 6.26
CA LEU A 12 -3.51 -5.71 5.12
C LEU A 12 -2.64 -5.52 3.88
N LEU A 13 -2.27 -4.28 3.55
CA LEU A 13 -1.36 -3.99 2.43
C LEU A 13 0.01 -4.63 2.66
N LYS A 14 0.50 -4.60 3.90
CA LYS A 14 1.81 -5.15 4.27
C LYS A 14 1.81 -6.68 4.18
N GLU A 15 0.77 -7.34 4.68
CA GLU A 15 0.60 -8.80 4.52
C GLU A 15 0.53 -9.20 3.04
N LEU A 16 -0.24 -8.46 2.24
CA LEU A 16 -0.37 -8.72 0.81
C LEU A 16 0.98 -8.51 0.08
N LYS A 17 1.74 -7.48 0.46
CA LYS A 17 3.09 -7.23 -0.03
C LYS A 17 4.03 -8.39 0.33
N ASP A 18 4.01 -8.84 1.58
CA ASP A 18 4.88 -9.90 2.07
C ASP A 18 4.62 -11.22 1.35
N ARG A 19 3.34 -11.54 1.05
CA ARG A 19 2.98 -12.68 0.21
C ARG A 19 3.49 -12.57 -1.23
N SER A 20 3.52 -11.36 -1.79
CA SER A 20 3.99 -11.13 -3.17
C SER A 20 5.52 -11.20 -3.32
N GLY A 21 6.27 -11.07 -2.22
CA GLY A 21 7.74 -11.03 -2.23
C GLY A 21 8.35 -9.78 -2.89
N ARG A 22 7.55 -8.75 -3.21
CA ARG A 22 8.01 -7.55 -3.93
C ARG A 22 8.39 -6.41 -2.98
N SER A 23 9.37 -5.61 -3.38
CA SER A 23 9.80 -4.43 -2.62
C SER A 23 8.86 -3.23 -2.85
N TYR A 24 8.81 -2.32 -1.88
CA TYR A 24 8.02 -1.08 -1.99
C TYR A 24 8.40 -0.24 -3.21
N GLY A 25 9.67 -0.20 -3.59
CA GLY A 25 10.11 0.55 -4.78
C GLY A 25 9.54 0.00 -6.09
N VAL A 26 9.45 -1.33 -6.22
CA VAL A 26 8.85 -1.98 -7.40
C VAL A 26 7.35 -1.69 -7.48
N LEU A 27 6.66 -1.78 -6.34
CA LEU A 27 5.22 -1.50 -6.26
C LEU A 27 4.94 -0.01 -6.52
N ALA A 28 5.69 0.89 -5.90
CA ALA A 28 5.60 2.33 -6.07
C ALA A 28 5.77 2.73 -7.55
N GLY A 29 6.79 2.21 -8.22
CA GLY A 29 7.02 2.46 -9.65
C GLY A 29 5.86 2.00 -10.54
N ARG A 30 5.26 0.84 -10.26
CA ARG A 30 4.11 0.33 -11.03
C ARG A 30 2.79 1.02 -10.71
N LEU A 31 2.65 1.55 -9.51
CA LEU A 31 1.47 2.29 -9.06
C LEU A 31 1.50 3.77 -9.43
N HIS A 32 2.62 4.25 -9.99
CA HIS A 32 2.87 5.67 -10.24
C HIS A 32 2.78 6.53 -8.96
N VAL A 33 3.14 5.95 -7.81
CA VAL A 33 3.24 6.66 -6.53
C VAL A 33 4.67 6.66 -6.04
N SER A 34 5.05 7.65 -5.24
CA SER A 34 6.37 7.66 -4.62
C SER A 34 6.48 6.57 -3.55
N THR A 35 7.66 5.99 -3.39
CA THR A 35 7.96 5.01 -2.32
C THR A 35 7.59 5.57 -0.94
N SER A 36 7.85 6.86 -0.67
CA SER A 36 7.45 7.54 0.57
C SER A 36 5.93 7.54 0.81
N THR A 37 5.12 7.75 -0.25
CA THR A 37 3.66 7.66 -0.15
C THR A 37 3.20 6.25 0.14
N LEU A 38 3.80 5.25 -0.50
CA LEU A 38 3.48 3.85 -0.24
C LEU A 38 3.86 3.44 1.19
N HIS A 39 4.99 3.94 1.71
CA HIS A 39 5.37 3.75 3.10
C HIS A 39 4.35 4.34 4.07
N ARG A 40 3.85 5.55 3.81
CA ARG A 40 2.76 6.14 4.62
C ARG A 40 1.50 5.29 4.59
N TYR A 41 1.17 4.71 3.43
CA TYR A 41 0.02 3.79 3.31
C TYR A 41 0.22 2.51 4.12
N CYS A 42 1.42 1.93 4.11
CA CYS A 42 1.76 0.73 4.88
C CYS A 42 2.05 0.99 6.36
N ASN A 43 2.15 2.25 6.78
CA ASN A 43 2.26 2.66 8.18
C ASN A 43 0.93 3.20 8.75
N GLY A 44 -0.09 3.39 7.92
CA GLY A 44 -1.38 3.98 8.34
C GLY A 44 -1.36 5.51 8.43
N ASP A 45 -0.24 6.15 8.10
CA ASP A 45 -0.10 7.61 8.11
C ASP A 45 -0.94 8.31 7.03
N ALA A 46 -1.27 7.59 5.96
CA ALA A 46 -2.15 8.07 4.90
C ALA A 46 -2.93 6.90 4.30
N VAL A 47 -4.08 7.19 3.70
CA VAL A 47 -4.89 6.23 2.95
C VAL A 47 -5.12 6.79 1.55
N PRO A 48 -5.03 6.00 0.48
CA PRO A 48 -5.39 6.45 -0.85
C PRO A 48 -6.86 6.89 -0.88
N ASN A 49 -7.13 8.07 -1.43
CA ASN A 49 -8.50 8.59 -1.56
C ASN A 49 -9.30 7.88 -2.67
N GLU A 50 -8.60 7.15 -3.54
CA GLU A 50 -9.19 6.42 -4.67
C GLU A 50 -8.87 4.92 -4.55
N TYR A 51 -9.81 4.08 -5.00
CA TYR A 51 -9.63 2.63 -4.99
C TYR A 51 -8.67 2.12 -6.09
N ALA A 52 -8.48 2.88 -7.17
CA ALA A 52 -7.64 2.50 -8.31
C ALA A 52 -6.19 2.09 -7.96
N PRO A 53 -5.45 2.79 -7.06
CA PRO A 53 -4.15 2.32 -6.59
C PRO A 53 -4.24 1.03 -5.76
N VAL A 54 -5.31 0.83 -5.00
CA VAL A 54 -5.50 -0.39 -4.18
C VAL A 54 -5.74 -1.60 -5.08
N GLU A 55 -6.60 -1.46 -6.09
CA GLU A 55 -6.86 -2.52 -7.06
C GLU A 55 -5.59 -2.89 -7.82
N ARG A 56 -4.83 -1.91 -8.30
CA ARG A 56 -3.54 -2.15 -8.97
C ARG A 56 -2.55 -2.82 -8.03
N PHE A 57 -2.49 -2.41 -6.77
CA PHE A 57 -1.62 -3.03 -5.76
C PHE A 57 -1.99 -4.50 -5.55
N ALA A 58 -3.29 -4.79 -5.43
CA ALA A 58 -3.79 -6.15 -5.30
C ALA A 58 -3.51 -7.00 -6.55
N ARG A 59 -3.72 -6.46 -7.76
CA ARG A 59 -3.36 -7.15 -9.02
C ARG A 59 -1.87 -7.42 -9.15
N LEU A 60 -1.04 -6.56 -8.57
CA LEU A 60 0.40 -6.79 -8.54
C LEU A 60 0.74 -7.88 -7.52
N CYS A 61 0.15 -7.85 -6.34
CA CYS A 61 0.51 -8.78 -5.26
C CYS A 61 -0.17 -10.16 -5.34
N GLY A 62 -1.23 -10.28 -6.13
CA GLY A 62 -1.93 -11.53 -6.45
C GLY A 62 -1.11 -12.45 -7.34
#